data_AF-A0A8E6EWT0-F1
#
_entry.id   AF-A0A8E6EWT0-F1
#
_cell.length_a   1.000
_cell.length_b   1.000
_cell.length_c   1.000
_cell.angle_alpha   90.00
_cell.angle_beta   90.00
_cell.angle_gamma   90.00
#
_symmetry.space_group_name_H-M   'P 1'
#
loop_
_entity.id
_entity.type
_entity.pdbx_description
1 polymer ?
#
loop_
_entity_poly.entity_id
_entity_poly.type
_entity_poly.pdbx_seq_one_letter_code
_entity_poly.pdbx_strand_id
1 'polypeptide(L)'
;MRILRKTFFLALIPFGLITGFSTNPSAHATEDPKSDERPFHKELLKAAAEYKSWGRVDDEYRWAPWLCRTPEPGRARVSASKDEATHGQKIYSLFAKNQRDYMNVLPEKSARVGQIVVKESWVPEEITDEKLKPSKSADFSNVIETKATPQAPREWNEKDDHFYPYAWKGDKVFKAAKQSDLFVMLKLDPKTEGTDQGWVYGTVSADGKKVNSAGRIESCMKCHVEAKGDRLFGLPEFTFSRKP
;
A
#
# COMPACT_ATOMS: atom_id res chain seq x y z
N MET A 1 -59.80 -23.34 20.75
CA MET A 1 -59.35 -24.41 19.84
C MET A 1 -60.44 -24.71 18.82
N ARG A 2 -60.28 -24.26 17.58
CA ARG A 2 -60.99 -24.79 16.41
C ARG A 2 -60.00 -24.79 15.24
N ILE A 3 -59.67 -26.00 14.83
CA ILE A 3 -58.78 -26.35 13.71
C ILE A 3 -59.62 -26.20 12.45
N LEU A 4 -59.15 -25.44 11.45
CA LEU A 4 -59.66 -25.58 10.08
C LEU A 4 -58.53 -25.83 9.10
N ARG A 5 -58.73 -26.93 8.38
CA ARG A 5 -57.80 -27.61 7.48
C ARG A 5 -57.75 -26.90 6.13
N LYS A 6 -56.53 -26.88 5.58
CA LYS A 6 -56.20 -26.53 4.20
C LYS A 6 -56.97 -27.42 3.21
N THR A 7 -57.50 -26.82 2.15
CA THR A 7 -57.92 -27.53 0.93
C THR A 7 -57.07 -27.02 -0.23
N PHE A 8 -56.38 -27.96 -0.85
CA PHE A 8 -55.59 -27.81 -2.06
C PHE A 8 -56.53 -27.69 -3.27
N PHE A 9 -56.29 -26.72 -4.14
CA PHE A 9 -56.79 -26.75 -5.51
C PHE A 9 -55.61 -27.06 -6.44
N LEU A 10 -55.66 -28.25 -7.06
CA LEU A 10 -54.91 -28.56 -8.27
C LEU A 10 -55.57 -27.81 -9.44
N ALA A 11 -54.80 -27.00 -10.16
CA ALA A 11 -55.15 -26.55 -11.50
C ALA A 11 -54.06 -27.04 -12.46
N LEU A 12 -54.44 -27.98 -13.33
CA LEU A 12 -53.67 -28.34 -14.52
C LEU A 12 -53.64 -27.13 -15.47
N ILE A 13 -52.44 -26.75 -15.92
CA ILE A 13 -52.26 -25.83 -17.05
C ILE A 13 -51.58 -26.60 -18.19
N PRO A 14 -52.14 -26.56 -19.42
CA PRO A 14 -51.70 -27.38 -20.53
C PRO A 14 -50.36 -26.94 -21.12
N PHE A 15 -49.66 -27.94 -21.64
CA PHE A 15 -48.39 -27.91 -22.36
C PHE A 15 -48.57 -27.15 -23.69
N GLY A 16 -48.14 -25.89 -23.73
CA GLY A 16 -48.05 -25.09 -24.95
C GLY A 16 -46.62 -25.12 -25.49
N LEU A 17 -46.42 -25.89 -26.56
CA LEU A 17 -45.16 -25.99 -27.31
C LEU A 17 -44.97 -24.70 -28.13
N ILE A 18 -44.16 -23.76 -27.64
CA ILE A 18 -43.69 -22.60 -28.41
C ILE A 18 -42.22 -22.86 -28.75
N THR A 19 -41.97 -23.24 -30.00
CA THR A 19 -40.63 -23.30 -30.60
C THR A 19 -40.16 -21.89 -30.89
N GLY A 20 -39.60 -21.23 -29.87
CA GLY A 20 -38.79 -20.02 -30.04
C GLY A 20 -37.33 -20.40 -30.22
N PHE A 21 -36.81 -20.29 -31.45
CA PHE A 21 -35.37 -20.23 -31.69
C PHE A 21 -34.83 -18.96 -31.03
N SER A 22 -34.38 -19.09 -29.78
CA SER A 22 -33.59 -18.06 -29.12
C SER A 22 -32.18 -18.14 -29.67
N THR A 23 -31.89 -17.36 -30.71
CA THR A 23 -30.51 -17.04 -31.08
C THR A 23 -29.92 -16.24 -29.92
N ASN A 24 -29.29 -16.94 -28.98
CA ASN A 24 -28.47 -16.33 -27.95
C ASN A 24 -27.33 -15.63 -28.70
N PRO A 25 -27.21 -14.29 -28.70
CA PRO A 25 -25.96 -13.68 -29.09
C PRO A 25 -24.97 -14.17 -28.03
N SER A 26 -24.07 -15.06 -28.45
CA SER A 26 -22.89 -15.42 -27.70
C SER A 26 -22.25 -14.10 -27.28
N ALA A 27 -22.42 -13.74 -26.01
CA ALA A 27 -21.67 -12.67 -25.41
C ALA A 27 -20.22 -13.03 -25.68
N HIS A 28 -19.59 -12.29 -26.59
CA HIS A 28 -18.15 -12.25 -26.67
C HIS A 28 -17.70 -11.86 -25.27
N ALA A 29 -17.28 -12.86 -24.49
CA ALA A 29 -16.43 -12.65 -23.35
C ALA A 29 -15.19 -11.96 -23.95
N THR A 30 -15.19 -10.63 -23.90
CA THR A 30 -14.00 -9.84 -24.18
C THR A 30 -12.96 -10.37 -23.22
N GLU A 31 -11.96 -11.06 -23.75
CA GLU A 31 -10.79 -11.47 -22.97
C GLU A 31 -10.31 -10.25 -22.19
N ASP A 32 -10.06 -10.43 -20.89
CA ASP A 32 -9.54 -9.35 -20.05
C ASP A 32 -8.29 -8.78 -20.75
N PRO A 33 -8.23 -7.45 -20.99
CA PRO A 33 -7.12 -6.85 -21.69
C PRO A 33 -5.82 -7.24 -21.00
N LYS A 34 -4.83 -7.62 -21.82
CA LYS A 34 -3.52 -8.08 -21.32
C LYS A 34 -2.94 -6.99 -20.42
N SER A 35 -2.16 -7.38 -19.40
CA SER A 35 -1.67 -6.46 -18.37
C SER A 35 -0.87 -5.27 -18.89
N ASP A 36 -0.33 -5.37 -20.09
CA ASP A 36 0.41 -4.36 -20.86
C ASP A 36 -0.49 -3.34 -21.59
N GLU A 37 -1.79 -3.63 -21.77
CA GLU A 37 -2.76 -2.74 -22.41
C GLU A 37 -3.52 -1.86 -21.40
N ARG A 38 -3.52 -2.24 -20.11
CA ARG A 38 -4.19 -1.47 -19.05
C ARG A 38 -3.34 -0.27 -18.61
N PRO A 39 -3.89 0.96 -18.56
CA PRO A 39 -3.15 2.15 -18.17
C PRO A 39 -2.42 1.96 -16.83
N PHE A 40 -1.15 2.39 -16.78
CA PHE A 40 -0.28 2.43 -15.61
C PHE A 40 0.17 1.08 -15.02
N HIS A 41 -0.38 -0.05 -15.49
CA HIS A 41 -0.07 -1.37 -14.93
C HIS A 41 1.42 -1.71 -15.03
N LYS A 42 2.04 -1.40 -16.16
CA LYS A 42 3.47 -1.64 -16.41
C LYS A 42 4.35 -0.89 -15.41
N GLU A 43 4.04 0.38 -15.16
CA GLU A 43 4.78 1.24 -14.23
C GLU A 43 4.60 0.77 -12.78
N LEU A 44 3.39 0.32 -12.41
CA LEU A 44 3.10 -0.23 -11.08
C LEU A 44 3.85 -1.54 -10.82
N LEU A 45 3.85 -2.47 -11.78
CA LEU A 45 4.61 -3.73 -11.67
C LEU A 45 6.12 -3.48 -11.62
N LYS A 46 6.61 -2.53 -12.42
CA LYS A 46 8.01 -2.11 -12.37
C LYS A 46 8.37 -1.54 -10.99
N ALA A 47 7.54 -0.65 -10.45
CA ALA A 47 7.73 -0.12 -9.10
C ALA A 47 7.75 -1.24 -8.04
N ALA A 48 6.81 -2.19 -8.13
CA ALA A 48 6.75 -3.35 -7.23
C ALA A 48 7.98 -4.26 -7.32
N ALA A 49 8.63 -4.36 -8.48
CA ALA A 49 9.86 -5.11 -8.65
C ALA A 49 11.11 -4.38 -8.11
N GLU A 50 11.12 -3.05 -8.16
CA GLU A 50 12.32 -2.24 -7.89
C GLU A 50 12.36 -1.63 -6.49
N TYR A 51 11.22 -1.46 -5.80
CA TYR A 51 11.12 -0.55 -4.64
C TYR A 51 12.09 -0.83 -3.49
N LYS A 52 12.42 -2.10 -3.25
CA LYS A 52 13.36 -2.47 -2.17
C LYS A 52 14.76 -1.89 -2.40
N SER A 53 15.16 -1.72 -3.66
CA SER A 53 16.44 -1.08 -4.02
C SER A 53 16.50 0.42 -3.71
N TRP A 54 15.37 1.06 -3.42
CA TRP A 54 15.32 2.50 -3.10
C TRP A 54 15.61 2.79 -1.62
N GLY A 55 15.60 1.77 -0.75
CA GLY A 55 15.68 1.91 0.70
C GLY A 55 14.40 2.43 1.34
N ARG A 56 14.19 2.16 2.65
CA ARG A 56 13.02 2.68 3.36
C ARG A 56 13.20 4.16 3.63
N VAL A 57 12.11 4.93 3.51
CA VAL A 57 12.07 6.37 3.80
C VAL A 57 12.58 6.66 5.21
N ASP A 58 12.21 5.81 6.17
CA ASP A 58 12.56 5.94 7.59
C ASP A 58 13.90 5.24 7.95
N ASP A 59 14.61 4.62 7.01
CA ASP A 59 15.96 4.07 7.28
C ASP A 59 16.94 5.23 7.49
N GLU A 60 17.60 5.28 8.64
CA GLU A 60 18.65 6.27 8.90
C GLU A 60 20.01 5.84 8.33
N TYR A 61 20.13 5.44 7.06
CA TYR A 61 21.45 5.38 6.41
C TYR A 61 21.93 6.77 5.98
N ARG A 62 21.92 7.72 6.92
CA ARG A 62 22.54 9.04 6.73
C ARG A 62 24.05 8.83 6.87
N TRP A 63 24.76 9.03 5.75
CA TRP A 63 26.22 9.10 5.64
C TRP A 63 26.84 9.59 6.96
N ALA A 64 27.67 8.73 7.56
CA ALA A 64 28.14 8.75 8.95
C ALA A 64 27.82 10.05 9.71
N PRO A 65 26.97 10.02 10.76
CA PRO A 65 26.85 11.19 11.59
C PRO A 65 28.25 11.51 12.11
N TRP A 66 28.52 12.79 12.25
CA TRP A 66 29.68 13.44 12.85
C TRP A 66 30.13 12.86 14.24
N LEU A 67 29.55 11.74 14.71
CA LEU A 67 29.52 11.21 16.07
C LEU A 67 29.37 9.67 16.19
N CYS A 68 29.90 8.84 15.27
CA CYS A 68 30.02 7.36 15.46
C CYS A 68 28.76 6.60 15.98
N ARG A 69 27.55 7.08 15.66
CA ARG A 69 26.28 6.44 16.06
C ARG A 69 25.85 5.42 15.01
N THR A 70 25.45 4.22 15.43
CA THR A 70 24.85 3.21 14.55
C THR A 70 23.60 3.77 13.89
N PRO A 71 23.46 3.70 12.55
CA PRO A 71 22.26 4.13 11.86
C PRO A 71 21.02 3.35 12.36
N GLU A 72 19.92 4.05 12.66
CA GLU A 72 18.69 3.41 13.10
C GLU A 72 18.02 2.63 11.96
N PRO A 73 17.51 1.41 12.22
CA PRO A 73 16.78 0.63 11.24
C PRO A 73 15.44 1.28 10.89
N GLY A 74 14.92 0.99 9.70
CA GLY A 74 13.57 1.38 9.32
C GLY A 74 12.54 0.78 10.26
N ARG A 75 11.66 1.64 10.77
CA ARG A 75 10.66 1.27 11.77
C ARG A 75 9.30 1.08 11.13
N ALA A 76 8.65 -0.01 11.47
CA ALA A 76 7.28 -0.23 11.07
C ALA A 76 6.33 0.80 11.72
N ARG A 77 5.39 1.35 10.95
CA ARG A 77 4.42 2.37 11.40
C ARG A 77 3.02 1.80 11.41
N VAL A 78 2.17 2.30 12.31
CA VAL A 78 0.72 1.98 12.31
C VAL A 78 -0.01 2.99 11.44
N SER A 79 -0.88 2.52 10.53
CA SER A 79 -1.72 3.41 9.73
C SER A 79 -2.70 4.21 10.60
N ALA A 80 -2.80 5.51 10.33
CA ALA A 80 -3.74 6.41 11.00
C ALA A 80 -5.20 6.20 10.55
N SER A 81 -5.44 5.57 9.39
CA SER A 81 -6.80 5.31 8.91
C SER A 81 -7.53 4.29 9.80
N LYS A 82 -8.79 4.58 10.10
CA LYS A 82 -9.72 3.67 10.80
C LYS A 82 -10.53 2.79 9.85
N ASP A 83 -10.44 3.02 8.54
CA ASP A 83 -11.19 2.28 7.53
C ASP A 83 -10.53 0.92 7.24
N GLU A 84 -11.05 -0.12 7.86
CA GLU A 84 -10.59 -1.50 7.71
C GLU A 84 -10.72 -2.03 6.27
N ALA A 85 -11.74 -1.59 5.53
CA ALA A 85 -12.07 -2.11 4.21
C ALA A 85 -11.06 -1.67 3.14
N THR A 86 -10.33 -0.58 3.38
CA THR A 86 -9.48 0.00 2.35
C THR A 86 -8.00 -0.03 2.75
N HIS A 87 -7.59 0.49 3.92
CA HIS A 87 -6.16 0.68 4.25
C HIS A 87 -5.81 0.73 5.75
N GLY A 88 -6.81 0.84 6.64
CA GLY A 88 -6.66 1.08 8.07
C GLY A 88 -6.07 -0.07 8.85
N GLN A 89 -5.54 0.25 10.03
CA GLN A 89 -4.99 -0.69 11.03
C GLN A 89 -3.80 -1.56 10.59
N LYS A 90 -3.15 -1.27 9.45
CA LYS A 90 -1.97 -2.02 8.99
C LYS A 90 -0.68 -1.51 9.66
N ILE A 91 0.29 -2.42 9.78
CA ILE A 91 1.69 -2.05 9.97
C ILE A 91 2.29 -1.81 8.59
N TYR A 92 3.11 -0.77 8.41
CA TYR A 92 3.69 -0.46 7.11
C TYR A 92 5.07 0.20 7.18
N SER A 93 5.76 0.14 6.06
CA SER A 93 7.00 0.86 5.76
C SER A 93 6.83 1.58 4.42
N LEU A 94 7.48 2.74 4.30
CA LEU A 94 7.46 3.54 3.08
C LEU A 94 8.79 3.44 2.36
N PHE A 95 8.74 3.43 1.04
CA PHE A 95 9.87 3.48 0.13
C PHE A 95 9.61 4.58 -0.89
N ALA A 96 10.64 5.34 -1.25
CA ALA A 96 10.50 6.46 -2.16
C ALA A 96 11.63 6.47 -3.18
N LYS A 97 11.29 6.44 -4.47
CA LYS A 97 12.28 6.40 -5.56
C LYS A 97 13.25 7.58 -5.53
N ASN A 98 12.75 8.80 -5.29
CA ASN A 98 13.59 9.95 -4.98
C ASN A 98 13.40 10.32 -3.50
N GLN A 99 14.00 9.56 -2.60
CA GLN A 99 13.83 9.71 -1.13
C GLN A 99 14.11 11.14 -0.65
N ARG A 100 15.16 11.79 -1.16
CA ARG A 100 15.48 13.19 -0.80
C ARG A 100 14.37 14.14 -1.22
N ASP A 101 13.83 13.99 -2.44
CA ASP A 101 12.75 14.86 -2.91
C ASP A 101 11.47 14.62 -2.10
N TYR A 102 11.18 13.35 -1.77
CA TYR A 102 10.08 12.98 -0.88
C TYR A 102 10.17 13.70 0.48
N MET A 103 11.33 13.64 1.14
CA MET A 103 11.50 14.24 2.48
C MET A 103 11.51 15.76 2.49
N ASN A 104 11.73 16.40 1.33
CA ASN A 104 11.82 17.84 1.19
C ASN A 104 10.59 18.46 0.49
N VAL A 105 9.51 17.70 0.30
CA VAL A 105 8.24 18.28 -0.18
C VAL A 105 7.73 19.27 0.84
N LEU A 106 7.87 20.56 0.54
CA LEU A 106 7.32 21.64 1.35
C LEU A 106 5.79 21.65 1.25
N PRO A 107 5.08 22.12 2.30
CA PRO A 107 3.65 22.41 2.19
C PRO A 107 3.37 23.24 0.94
N GLU A 108 2.29 22.90 0.23
CA GLU A 108 1.83 23.61 -0.98
C GLU A 108 2.76 23.53 -2.20
N LYS A 109 3.86 22.75 -2.13
CA LYS A 109 4.69 22.41 -3.29
C LYS A 109 4.33 21.03 -3.81
N SER A 110 4.22 20.93 -5.15
CA SER A 110 4.02 19.66 -5.82
C SER A 110 5.24 18.77 -5.65
N ALA A 111 5.02 17.48 -5.41
CA ALA A 111 6.06 16.48 -5.58
C ALA A 111 6.54 16.49 -7.03
N ARG A 112 7.82 16.14 -7.22
CA ARG A 112 8.45 16.11 -8.54
C ARG A 112 7.83 15.01 -9.42
N VAL A 113 7.59 15.32 -10.69
CA VAL A 113 7.26 14.31 -11.71
C VAL A 113 8.34 13.22 -11.75
N GLY A 114 7.91 11.97 -11.81
CA GLY A 114 8.76 10.79 -11.70
C GLY A 114 8.96 10.27 -10.27
N GLN A 115 8.40 10.94 -9.25
CA GLN A 115 8.35 10.41 -7.90
C GLN A 115 7.48 9.14 -7.85
N ILE A 116 7.99 8.11 -7.16
CA ILE A 116 7.24 6.90 -6.86
C ILE A 116 7.33 6.64 -5.37
N VAL A 117 6.20 6.32 -4.74
CA VAL A 117 6.12 5.93 -3.33
C VAL A 117 5.49 4.56 -3.26
N VAL A 118 6.13 3.64 -2.56
CA VAL A 118 5.59 2.30 -2.30
C VAL A 118 5.43 2.13 -0.80
N LYS A 119 4.23 1.75 -0.40
CA LYS A 119 3.91 1.34 0.96
C LYS A 119 3.83 -0.17 1.01
N GLU A 120 4.86 -0.78 1.60
CA GLU A 120 4.87 -2.20 1.98
C GLU A 120 4.07 -2.34 3.27
N SER A 121 3.06 -3.21 3.29
CA SER A 121 2.15 -3.34 4.43
C SER A 121 2.07 -4.78 4.92
N TRP A 122 1.78 -4.96 6.21
CA TRP A 122 1.60 -6.25 6.85
C TRP A 122 0.31 -6.29 7.67
N VAL A 123 -0.24 -7.50 7.80
CA VAL A 123 -1.28 -7.82 8.78
C VAL A 123 -0.64 -7.70 10.17
N PRO A 124 -1.22 -6.89 11.07
CA PRO A 124 -0.73 -6.76 12.44
C PRO A 124 -1.06 -8.02 13.24
N GLU A 125 -0.10 -8.51 14.00
CA GLU A 125 -0.32 -9.52 15.03
C GLU A 125 -0.06 -8.89 16.41
N GLU A 126 -1.08 -8.82 17.26
CA GLU A 126 -0.94 -8.27 18.61
C GLU A 126 -0.12 -9.23 19.48
N ILE A 127 0.94 -8.72 20.10
CA ILE A 127 1.75 -9.51 21.05
C ILE A 127 1.14 -9.35 22.44
N THR A 128 0.41 -10.39 22.88
CA THR A 128 -0.25 -10.42 24.18
C THR A 128 0.61 -11.02 25.29
N ASP A 129 1.59 -11.85 24.94
CA ASP A 129 2.55 -12.41 25.90
C ASP A 129 3.61 -11.35 26.26
N GLU A 130 3.61 -10.89 27.51
CA GLU A 130 4.59 -9.93 28.04
C GLU A 130 6.05 -10.38 27.83
N LYS A 131 6.32 -11.69 27.81
CA LYS A 131 7.66 -12.24 27.58
C LYS A 131 8.14 -12.08 26.15
N LEU A 132 7.23 -11.92 25.20
CA LEU A 132 7.52 -11.76 23.77
C LEU A 132 7.51 -10.28 23.36
N LYS A 133 7.10 -9.37 24.23
CA LYS A 133 7.11 -7.95 23.91
C LYS A 133 8.55 -7.45 23.80
N PRO A 134 8.91 -6.76 22.70
CA PRO A 134 10.22 -6.16 22.61
C PRO A 134 10.33 -5.00 23.63
N SER A 135 11.55 -4.69 24.04
CA SER A 135 11.79 -3.51 24.87
C SER A 135 11.30 -2.24 24.17
N LYS A 136 10.76 -1.28 24.94
CA LYS A 136 10.48 0.09 24.46
C LYS A 136 11.77 0.90 24.28
N SER A 137 12.89 0.49 24.89
CA SER A 137 14.19 1.11 24.65
C SER A 137 14.69 0.79 23.23
N ALA A 138 15.60 1.61 22.70
CA ALA A 138 16.25 1.43 21.39
C ALA A 138 17.17 0.18 21.31
N ASP A 139 16.81 -0.89 22.03
CA ASP A 139 17.40 -2.20 21.88
C ASP A 139 16.84 -2.84 20.61
N PHE A 140 17.56 -2.62 19.52
CA PHE A 140 17.27 -3.13 18.19
C PHE A 140 17.73 -4.59 17.99
N SER A 141 17.92 -5.36 19.06
CA SER A 141 18.26 -6.81 19.00
C SER A 141 17.25 -7.67 18.22
N ASN A 142 16.05 -7.13 17.95
CA ASN A 142 15.01 -7.79 17.15
C ASN A 142 14.92 -7.27 15.70
N VAL A 143 15.96 -6.61 15.19
CA VAL A 143 16.05 -6.24 13.78
C VAL A 143 16.17 -7.50 12.93
N ILE A 144 15.32 -7.58 11.92
CA ILE A 144 15.39 -8.64 10.92
C ILE A 144 16.21 -8.09 9.75
N GLU A 145 17.31 -8.76 9.42
CA GLU A 145 18.00 -8.57 8.15
C GLU A 145 17.12 -9.15 7.04
N THR A 146 16.74 -8.29 6.11
CA THR A 146 16.03 -8.68 4.89
C THR A 146 17.01 -8.57 3.73
N LYS A 147 17.24 -9.70 3.04
CA LYS A 147 18.20 -9.76 1.93
C LYS A 147 17.81 -8.74 0.86
N ALA A 148 18.76 -7.87 0.52
CA ALA A 148 18.61 -6.96 -0.62
C ALA A 148 18.39 -7.77 -1.92
N THR A 149 17.51 -7.29 -2.78
CA THR A 149 17.28 -7.90 -4.10
C THR A 149 18.52 -7.75 -5.01
N PRO A 150 18.85 -8.73 -5.87
CA PRO A 150 20.09 -8.75 -6.68
C PRO A 150 20.29 -7.57 -7.66
N GLN A 151 19.26 -6.74 -7.89
CA GLN A 151 19.28 -5.66 -8.89
C GLN A 151 19.75 -4.29 -8.35
N ALA A 152 20.20 -4.18 -7.10
CA ALA A 152 20.80 -2.93 -6.61
C ALA A 152 22.13 -2.64 -7.34
N PRO A 153 22.45 -1.36 -7.67
CA PRO A 153 23.73 -0.99 -8.26
C PRO A 153 24.90 -1.44 -7.37
N ARG A 154 25.96 -1.99 -7.98
CA ARG A 154 27.10 -2.67 -7.31
C ARG A 154 27.80 -1.88 -6.18
N GLU A 155 27.64 -0.56 -6.10
CA GLU A 155 28.15 0.25 -4.98
C GLU A 155 27.32 0.15 -3.68
N TRP A 156 26.15 -0.49 -3.71
CA TRP A 156 25.23 -0.62 -2.57
C TRP A 156 25.00 -2.08 -2.12
N ASN A 157 25.77 -3.03 -2.67
CA ASN A 157 25.47 -4.47 -2.63
C ASN A 157 25.87 -5.23 -1.34
N GLU A 158 26.13 -4.54 -0.23
CA GLU A 158 26.47 -5.20 1.05
C GLU A 158 25.54 -4.84 2.22
N LYS A 159 24.50 -4.03 2.01
CA LYS A 159 23.65 -3.59 3.12
C LYS A 159 22.33 -4.35 3.10
N ASP A 160 22.25 -5.38 3.95
CA ASP A 160 20.98 -5.99 4.32
C ASP A 160 19.99 -4.89 4.75
N ASP A 161 18.73 -4.98 4.29
CA ASP A 161 17.67 -4.08 4.76
C ASP A 161 17.37 -4.46 6.21
N HIS A 162 17.71 -3.56 7.14
CA HIS A 162 17.54 -3.75 8.57
C HIS A 162 16.14 -3.25 8.96
N PHE A 163 15.20 -4.16 9.12
CA PHE A 163 13.81 -3.84 9.42
C PHE A 163 13.45 -4.19 10.86
N TYR A 164 12.93 -3.22 11.62
CA TYR A 164 12.37 -3.47 12.95
C TYR A 164 10.86 -3.71 12.85
N PRO A 165 10.37 -4.96 13.02
CA PRO A 165 9.02 -5.35 12.62
C PRO A 165 7.93 -5.03 13.65
N TYR A 166 8.25 -4.33 14.74
CA TYR A 166 7.30 -4.05 15.81
C TYR A 166 6.86 -2.59 15.81
N ALA A 167 5.57 -2.37 16.06
CA ALA A 167 4.97 -1.05 16.17
C ALA A 167 4.07 -0.96 17.41
N TRP A 168 4.17 0.16 18.12
CA TRP A 168 3.36 0.45 19.31
C TRP A 168 2.13 1.29 18.95
N LYS A 169 0.98 0.99 19.57
CA LYS A 169 -0.25 1.79 19.48
C LYS A 169 -0.90 1.86 20.86
N GLY A 170 -0.67 2.97 21.57
CA GLY A 170 -0.97 3.04 23.00
C GLY A 170 -0.13 2.01 23.77
N ASP A 171 -0.77 1.21 24.62
CA ASP A 171 -0.10 0.17 25.42
C ASP A 171 0.05 -1.18 24.70
N LYS A 172 -0.52 -1.29 23.50
CA LYS A 172 -0.43 -2.50 22.68
C LYS A 172 0.80 -2.45 21.76
N VAL A 173 1.38 -3.62 21.54
CA VAL A 173 2.46 -3.82 20.56
C VAL A 173 2.00 -4.83 19.52
N PHE A 174 2.32 -4.52 18.27
CA PHE A 174 1.98 -5.36 17.13
C PHE A 174 3.25 -5.70 16.37
N LYS A 175 3.31 -6.94 15.87
CA LYS A 175 4.36 -7.42 14.98
C LYS A 175 3.85 -7.45 13.54
N ALA A 176 4.70 -7.07 12.59
CA ALA A 176 4.49 -7.29 11.17
C ALA A 176 4.55 -8.80 10.88
N ALA A 177 3.40 -9.44 10.67
CA ALA A 177 3.31 -10.90 10.51
C ALA A 177 3.31 -11.30 9.03
N LYS A 178 2.13 -11.29 8.39
CA LYS A 178 1.98 -11.65 6.97
C LYS A 178 1.99 -10.40 6.10
N GLN A 179 2.86 -10.36 5.09
CA GLN A 179 2.86 -9.29 4.09
C GLN A 179 1.51 -9.26 3.35
N SER A 180 0.97 -8.06 3.20
CA SER A 180 -0.25 -7.74 2.46
C SER A 180 0.12 -7.04 1.15
N ASP A 181 -0.88 -6.59 0.42
CA ASP A 181 -0.70 -5.87 -0.83
C ASP A 181 0.18 -4.63 -0.66
N LEU A 182 0.89 -4.31 -1.75
CA LEU A 182 1.65 -3.08 -1.91
C LEU A 182 0.71 -1.96 -2.37
N PHE A 183 0.84 -0.79 -1.76
CA PHE A 183 0.16 0.41 -2.24
C PHE A 183 1.19 1.32 -2.89
N VAL A 184 0.96 1.67 -4.15
CA VAL A 184 1.90 2.41 -4.98
C VAL A 184 1.28 3.72 -5.41
N MET A 185 2.04 4.80 -5.31
CA MET A 185 1.68 6.11 -5.84
C MET A 185 2.75 6.57 -6.83
N LEU A 186 2.33 6.95 -8.04
CA LEU A 186 3.20 7.46 -9.10
C LEU A 186 2.85 8.92 -9.38
N LYS A 187 3.85 9.79 -9.45
CA LYS A 187 3.67 11.18 -9.89
C LYS A 187 4.07 11.32 -11.36
N LEU A 188 3.09 11.55 -12.22
CA LEU A 188 3.20 11.84 -13.65
C LEU A 188 2.98 13.34 -13.91
N ASP A 189 2.97 13.73 -15.18
CA ASP A 189 2.55 15.07 -15.58
C ASP A 189 1.11 15.33 -15.08
N PRO A 190 0.83 16.49 -14.45
CA PRO A 190 -0.52 16.82 -13.98
C PRO A 190 -1.61 16.79 -15.05
N LYS A 191 -1.24 16.88 -16.33
CA LYS A 191 -2.15 16.82 -17.48
C LYS A 191 -2.40 15.40 -17.99
N THR A 192 -1.71 14.38 -17.45
CA THR A 192 -1.94 12.99 -17.85
C THR A 192 -3.37 12.58 -17.53
N GLU A 193 -4.12 12.11 -18.53
CA GLU A 193 -5.50 11.64 -18.36
C GLU A 193 -5.59 10.47 -17.38
N GLY A 194 -6.70 10.36 -16.67
CA GLY A 194 -6.90 9.29 -15.69
C GLY A 194 -6.06 9.41 -14.41
N THR A 195 -5.44 10.58 -14.17
CA THR A 195 -4.69 10.88 -12.94
C THR A 195 -5.40 11.91 -12.06
N ASP A 196 -5.04 11.94 -10.78
CA ASP A 196 -5.44 12.97 -9.83
C ASP A 196 -4.33 14.02 -9.70
N GLN A 197 -4.37 15.07 -10.54
CA GLN A 197 -3.32 16.08 -10.64
C GLN A 197 -1.92 15.46 -10.87
N GLY A 198 -1.85 14.45 -11.73
CA GLY A 198 -0.63 13.69 -12.03
C GLY A 198 -0.40 12.52 -11.09
N TRP A 199 -1.16 12.35 -10.01
CA TRP A 199 -1.05 11.18 -9.16
C TRP A 199 -1.85 9.99 -9.70
N VAL A 200 -1.18 8.85 -9.79
CA VAL A 200 -1.78 7.54 -10.02
C VAL A 200 -1.69 6.75 -8.72
N TYR A 201 -2.80 6.16 -8.31
CA TYR A 201 -2.86 5.23 -7.18
C TYR A 201 -2.93 3.81 -7.71
N GLY A 202 -2.23 2.88 -7.07
CA GLY A 202 -2.26 1.48 -7.44
C GLY A 202 -2.17 0.56 -6.24
N THR A 203 -2.82 -0.59 -6.35
CA THR A 203 -2.68 -1.69 -5.40
C THR A 203 -2.12 -2.88 -6.16
N VAL A 204 -1.02 -3.44 -5.67
CA VAL A 204 -0.34 -4.59 -6.27
C VAL A 204 -0.31 -5.71 -5.24
N SER A 205 -0.49 -6.96 -5.67
CA SER A 205 -0.40 -8.13 -4.80
C SER A 205 0.92 -8.15 -4.02
N ALA A 206 0.91 -8.78 -2.85
CA ALA A 206 2.08 -8.89 -1.98
C ALA A 206 3.34 -9.45 -2.68
N ASP A 207 3.17 -10.31 -3.68
CA ASP A 207 4.27 -10.88 -4.48
C ASP A 207 4.76 -9.98 -5.62
N GLY A 208 4.13 -8.81 -5.82
CA GLY A 208 4.47 -7.84 -6.84
C GLY A 208 4.07 -8.22 -8.26
N LYS A 209 3.28 -9.29 -8.46
CA LYS A 209 3.00 -9.85 -9.80
C LYS A 209 1.68 -9.43 -10.42
N LYS A 210 0.72 -8.97 -9.61
CA LYS A 210 -0.63 -8.63 -10.08
C LYS A 210 -1.03 -7.24 -9.62
N VAL A 211 -1.47 -6.40 -10.54
CA VAL A 211 -2.15 -5.14 -10.21
C VAL A 211 -3.62 -5.43 -9.93
N ASN A 212 -4.08 -5.09 -8.73
CA ASN A 212 -5.46 -5.22 -8.28
C ASN A 212 -6.30 -4.00 -8.66
N SER A 213 -5.70 -2.81 -8.68
CA SER A 213 -6.34 -1.55 -9.08
C SER A 213 -5.30 -0.53 -9.51
N ALA A 214 -5.66 0.39 -10.40
CA ALA A 214 -4.79 1.46 -10.90
C ALA A 214 -5.58 2.72 -11.30
N GLY A 215 -4.95 3.90 -11.24
CA GLY A 215 -5.51 5.18 -11.71
C GLY A 215 -6.06 6.04 -10.57
N ARG A 216 -7.20 6.70 -10.82
CA ARG A 216 -7.95 7.48 -9.81
C ARG A 216 -8.79 6.55 -8.94
N ILE A 217 -8.21 6.08 -7.84
CA ILE A 217 -8.90 5.21 -6.89
C ILE A 217 -9.58 6.07 -5.83
N GLU A 218 -10.92 6.11 -5.83
CA GLU A 218 -11.71 6.98 -4.94
C GLU A 218 -11.36 6.79 -3.45
N SER A 219 -11.21 5.53 -3.01
CA SER A 219 -10.87 5.22 -1.61
C SER A 219 -9.49 5.73 -1.20
N CYS A 220 -8.52 5.79 -2.12
CA CYS A 220 -7.22 6.39 -1.86
C CYS A 220 -7.34 7.92 -1.83
N MET A 221 -8.02 8.49 -2.83
CA MET A 221 -8.16 9.94 -2.97
C MET A 221 -8.84 10.58 -1.75
N LYS A 222 -9.84 9.92 -1.13
CA LYS A 222 -10.56 10.43 0.05
C LYS A 222 -9.66 11.00 1.15
N CYS A 223 -8.52 10.38 1.40
CA CYS A 223 -7.56 10.88 2.39
C CYS A 223 -6.42 11.68 1.73
N HIS A 224 -5.93 11.21 0.59
CA HIS A 224 -4.72 11.78 0.00
C HIS A 224 -4.92 13.20 -0.51
N VAL A 225 -6.09 13.56 -1.04
CA VAL A 225 -6.31 14.95 -1.52
C VAL A 225 -6.21 16.01 -0.41
N GLU A 226 -6.37 15.60 0.84
CA GLU A 226 -6.31 16.48 2.01
C GLU A 226 -4.89 16.61 2.60
N ALA A 227 -3.92 15.83 2.10
CA ALA A 227 -2.56 15.85 2.64
C ALA A 227 -1.82 17.14 2.23
N LYS A 228 -1.16 17.79 3.20
CA LYS A 228 -0.53 19.11 3.04
C LYS A 228 0.64 19.15 2.04
N GLY A 229 1.34 18.03 1.83
CA GLY A 229 2.49 17.93 0.92
C GLY A 229 2.15 17.18 -0.36
N ASP A 230 1.28 17.76 -1.20
CA ASP A 230 0.86 17.21 -2.49
C ASP A 230 0.50 15.72 -2.43
N ARG A 231 -0.53 15.39 -1.64
CA ARG A 231 -1.01 14.01 -1.43
C ARG A 231 -0.07 13.06 -0.70
N LEU A 232 1.06 13.53 -0.17
CA LEU A 232 1.97 12.69 0.61
C LEU A 232 1.76 12.83 2.12
N PHE A 233 1.89 11.71 2.82
CA PHE A 233 1.86 11.62 4.28
C PHE A 233 3.24 11.24 4.83
N GLY A 234 3.44 11.39 6.15
CA GLY A 234 4.69 10.98 6.79
C GLY A 234 5.90 11.85 6.42
N LEU A 235 5.65 13.05 5.86
CA LEU A 235 6.69 14.05 5.69
C LEU A 235 7.15 14.54 7.08
N PRO A 236 8.45 14.85 7.26
CA PRO A 236 8.92 15.44 8.50
C PRO A 236 8.13 16.73 8.77
N GLU A 237 7.64 16.93 9.99
CA GLU A 237 7.05 18.21 10.34
C GLU A 237 8.11 19.29 10.20
N PHE A 238 7.85 20.29 9.34
CA PHE A 238 8.65 21.50 9.30
C PHE A 238 8.37 22.32 10.56
N THR A 239 8.84 21.87 11.73
CA THR A 239 8.91 22.71 12.92
C THR A 239 10.08 23.67 12.77
N PHE A 240 10.00 24.58 11.79
CA PHE A 240 10.76 25.83 11.85
C PHE A 240 10.07 26.74 12.87
N SER A 241 10.24 26.44 14.16
CA SER A 241 10.21 27.49 15.18
C SER A 241 11.51 28.28 15.03
N ARG A 242 11.61 29.11 13.98
CA ARG A 242 12.42 30.33 14.10
C ARG A 242 11.63 31.24 15.03
N LYS A 243 11.84 31.08 16.34
CA LYS A 243 11.61 32.21 17.23
C LYS A 243 12.57 33.32 16.75
N PRO A 244 12.07 34.57 16.61
CA PRO A 244 12.92 35.71 16.28
C PRO A 244 14.03 35.88 17.32
#